data_AF-G9QTJ5-F1
#
_entry.id   AF-G9QTJ5-F1
#
_cell.length_a   1.000
_cell.length_b   1.000
_cell.length_c   1.000
_cell.angle_alpha   90.00
_cell.angle_beta   90.00
_cell.angle_gamma   90.00
#
_symmetry.space_group_name_H-M   'P 1'
#
loop_
_entity.id
_entity.type
_entity.pdbx_description
1 polymer ?
#
loop_
_entity_poly.entity_id
_entity_poly.type
_entity_poly.pdbx_seq_one_letter_code
_entity_poly.pdbx_strand_id
1 'polypeptide(L)' 'MKIAEIDTPALLIDREIVLKNLDKMQKYADKFNVSLRPHTKTHKMPYLAKLQVERGAKGVTVANF' A
#
# COMPACT_ATOMS: atom_id res chain seq x y z
N MET A 1 23.00 0.84 -2.88
CA MET A 1 22.72 0.79 -4.33
C MET A 1 22.17 2.14 -4.73
N LYS A 2 22.80 2.80 -5.69
CA LYS A 2 22.27 4.03 -6.28
C LYS A 2 21.22 3.66 -7.33
N ILE A 3 20.23 4.53 -7.54
CA ILE A 3 19.17 4.30 -8.55
C ILE A 3 19.79 4.07 -9.94
N ALA A 4 20.86 4.79 -10.27
CA ALA A 4 21.58 4.68 -11.55
C ALA A 4 22.30 3.33 -11.76
N GLU A 5 22.41 2.49 -10.73
CA GLU A 5 23.05 1.17 -10.80
C GLU A 5 22.03 0.04 -11.02
N ILE A 6 20.74 0.36 -11.12
CA ILE A 6 19.67 -0.63 -11.31
C ILE A 6 19.46 -0.87 -12.80
N ASP A 7 19.57 -2.14 -13.21
CA ASP A 7 19.28 -2.56 -14.58
C ASP A 7 17.84 -2.24 -14.98
N THR A 8 17.66 -1.74 -16.21
CA THR A 8 16.34 -1.37 -16.75
C THR A 8 15.81 -2.45 -17.70
N PRO A 9 14.48 -2.71 -17.70
CA PRO A 9 13.44 -1.98 -16.98
C PRO A 9 13.27 -2.45 -15.54
N ALA A 10 13.15 -1.49 -14.61
CA ALA A 10 12.85 -1.74 -13.21
C ALA A 10 11.69 -0.85 -12.72
N LEU A 11 10.74 -1.45 -11.99
CA LEU A 11 9.71 -0.72 -11.28
C LEU A 11 10.25 -0.31 -9.91
N LEU A 12 10.46 0.99 -9.72
CA LEU A 12 10.91 1.54 -8.45
C LEU A 12 9.72 2.17 -7.72
N ILE A 13 9.63 1.89 -6.41
CA ILE A 13 8.58 2.42 -5.54
C ILE A 13 9.27 3.16 -4.40
N ASP A 14 8.98 4.46 -4.26
CA ASP A 14 9.44 5.24 -3.13
C ASP A 14 8.71 4.79 -1.84
N ARG A 15 9.48 4.22 -0.92
CA ARG A 15 8.96 3.66 0.33
C ARG A 15 8.32 4.72 1.21
N GLU A 16 8.93 5.88 1.36
CA GLU A 16 8.45 6.92 2.28
C GLU A 16 7.13 7.51 1.78
N ILE A 17 6.99 7.67 0.47
CA ILE A 17 5.73 8.08 -0.16
C ILE A 17 4.64 7.03 0.10
N VAL A 18 4.96 5.73 -0.07
CA VAL A 18 3.99 4.66 0.19
C VAL A 18 3.54 4.67 1.64
N LEU A 19 4.47 4.71 2.60
CA LEU A 19 4.12 4.71 4.03
C LEU A 19 3.24 5.90 4.41
N LYS A 20 3.59 7.10 3.93
CA LYS A 20 2.78 8.31 4.14
C LYS A 20 1.37 8.15 3.55
N ASN A 21 1.23 7.55 2.38
CA ASN A 21 -0.06 7.31 1.75
C ASN A 21 -0.91 6.31 2.54
N LEU A 22 -0.29 5.22 3.04
CA LEU A 22 -0.98 4.24 3.87
C LEU A 22 -1.51 4.89 5.16
N ASP A 23 -0.67 5.66 5.86
CA ASP A 23 -1.06 6.35 7.09
C ASP A 23 -2.16 7.38 6.84
N LYS A 24 -2.03 8.15 5.74
CA LYS A 24 -3.03 9.15 5.37
C LYS A 24 -4.40 8.52 5.14
N MET A 25 -4.45 7.41 4.40
CA MET A 25 -5.73 6.77 4.07
C MET A 25 -6.38 6.11 5.29
N GLN A 26 -5.58 5.50 6.16
CA GLN A 26 -6.09 4.94 7.41
C GLN A 26 -6.66 6.03 8.32
N LYS A 27 -5.89 7.09 8.57
CA LYS A 27 -6.35 8.25 9.36
C LYS A 27 -7.63 8.87 8.80
N TYR A 28 -7.75 8.90 7.47
CA TYR A 28 -8.97 9.39 6.83
C TYR A 28 -10.18 8.50 7.15
N ALA A 29 -10.04 7.18 7.06
CA ALA A 29 -11.11 6.25 7.42
C ALA A 29 -11.47 6.34 8.91
N ASP A 30 -10.47 6.41 9.78
CA ASP A 30 -10.64 6.55 11.23
C ASP A 30 -11.41 7.84 11.57
N LYS A 31 -11.06 8.96 10.92
CA LYS A 31 -11.74 10.25 11.10
C LYS A 31 -13.26 10.17 10.85
N PHE A 32 -13.69 9.35 9.91
CA PHE A 32 -15.10 9.18 9.56
C PHE A 32 -15.73 7.93 10.19
N ASN A 33 -15.02 7.24 11.08
CA ASN A 33 -15.47 6.02 11.75
C ASN A 33 -15.97 4.93 10.78
N VAL A 34 -15.29 4.80 9.63
CA VAL A 34 -15.60 3.77 8.62
C VAL A 34 -14.47 2.74 8.53
N SER A 35 -14.82 1.52 8.13
CA SER A 35 -13.82 0.46 7.97
C SER A 35 -13.13 0.57 6.61
N LEU A 36 -11.80 0.73 6.62
CA LEU A 36 -10.99 0.70 5.40
C LEU A 36 -10.72 -0.74 4.96
N ARG A 37 -11.00 -1.08 3.69
CA ARG A 37 -10.66 -2.36 3.07
C ARG A 37 -9.95 -2.13 1.73
N PRO A 38 -8.64 -1.88 1.72
CA PRO A 38 -7.90 -1.48 0.53
C PRO A 38 -7.97 -2.55 -0.57
N HIS A 39 -8.04 -2.09 -1.82
CA HIS A 39 -8.07 -2.97 -2.98
C HIS A 39 -6.65 -3.22 -3.51
N THR A 40 -6.24 -4.49 -3.55
CA THR A 40 -4.84 -4.87 -3.79
C THR A 40 -4.47 -5.05 -5.26
N LYS A 41 -5.45 -5.01 -6.18
CA LYS A 41 -5.21 -5.15 -7.64
C LYS A 41 -4.10 -4.28 -8.21
N THR A 42 -3.86 -3.10 -7.62
CA THR A 42 -2.86 -2.15 -8.10
C THR A 42 -1.44 -2.67 -7.90
N HIS A 43 -1.14 -3.24 -6.74
CA HIS A 43 0.21 -3.69 -6.41
C HIS A 43 0.36 -5.22 -6.48
N LYS A 44 -0.70 -5.98 -6.17
CA LYS A 44 -0.70 -7.46 -6.07
C LYS A 44 0.41 -8.03 -5.16
N MET A 45 0.97 -7.22 -4.27
CA MET A 45 2.01 -7.61 -3.32
C MET A 45 1.43 -7.86 -1.92
N PRO A 46 1.64 -9.06 -1.33
CA PRO A 46 1.28 -9.34 0.07
C PRO A 46 1.98 -8.43 1.08
N TYR A 47 3.19 -7.94 0.78
CA TYR A 47 3.95 -7.04 1.64
C TYR A 47 3.16 -5.76 1.97
N LEU A 48 2.63 -5.06 0.97
CA LEU A 48 1.84 -3.85 1.19
C LEU A 48 0.48 -4.15 1.85
N ALA A 49 -0.12 -5.30 1.54
CA ALA A 49 -1.36 -5.72 2.18
C ALA A 49 -1.19 -5.91 3.70
N LYS A 50 -0.08 -6.52 4.13
CA LYS A 50 0.26 -6.64 5.56
C LYS A 50 0.42 -5.28 6.23
N LEU A 51 1.18 -4.37 5.61
CA LEU A 51 1.38 -3.01 6.12
C LEU A 51 0.07 -2.22 6.25
N GLN A 52 -0.91 -2.45 5.36
CA GLN A 52 -2.24 -1.86 5.45
C GLN A 52 -3.02 -2.40 6.66
N VAL A 53 -3.01 -3.72 6.86
CA VAL A 53 -3.70 -4.38 7.98
C VAL A 53 -3.09 -3.97 9.32
N GLU A 54 -1.76 -3.92 9.42
CA GLU A 54 -1.04 -3.47 10.62
C GLU A 54 -1.41 -2.04 11.04
N ARG A 55 -1.84 -1.19 10.09
CA ARG A 55 -2.29 0.18 10.38
C ARG A 55 -3.74 0.27 10.85
N GLY A 56 -4.53 -0.79 10.69
CA GLY A 56 -5.94 -0.82 11.09
C GLY A 56 -6.92 -1.11 9.97
N ALA A 57 -6.46 -1.41 8.74
CA ALA A 57 -7.36 -1.84 7.69
C ALA A 57 -8.05 -3.16 8.08
N LYS A 58 -9.36 -3.23 7.90
CA LYS A 58 -10.17 -4.42 8.24
C LYS A 58 -10.14 -5.43 7.10
N GLY A 59 -8.96 -6.00 6.86
CA GLY A 59 -8.70 -6.88 5.73
C GLY A 59 -8.49 -6.12 4.41
N VAL A 60 -8.48 -6.87 3.31
CA VAL A 60 -8.23 -6.35 1.96
C VAL A 60 -9.26 -6.88 0.95
N THR A 61 -9.39 -6.21 -0.18
CA THR A 61 -10.17 -6.66 -1.33
C THR A 61 -9.23 -7.02 -2.50
N VAL A 62 -9.67 -7.96 -3.33
CA VAL A 62 -8.88 -8.52 -4.44
C VAL A 62 -9.70 -8.48 -5.73
N ALA A 63 -9.01 -8.53 -6.87
CA ALA A 63 -9.62 -8.83 -8.16
C ALA A 63 -8.78 -9.90 -8.84
N ASN A 64 -9.44 -10.93 -9.35
CA ASN A 64 -8.85 -11.97 -10.16
C ASN A 64 -9.23 -11.71 -11.62
N PHE A 65 -8.27 -11.86 -12.52
CA PHE A 65 -8.48 -11.93 -13.96
C PHE A 65 -8.11 -13.33 -14.41
#